data_AF-A0A850QS85-F1
#
_entry.id   AF-A0A850QS85-F1
#
_cell.length_a   1.000
_cell.length_b   1.000
_cell.length_c   1.000
_cell.angle_alpha   90.00
_cell.angle_beta   90.00
_cell.angle_gamma   90.00
#
_symmetry.space_group_name_H-M   'P 1'
#
loop_
_entity.id
_entity.type
_entity.pdbx_description
1 polymer ?
#
loop_
_entity_poly.entity_id
_entity_poly.type
_entity_poly.pdbx_seq_one_letter_code
_entity_poly.pdbx_strand_id
1 'polypeptide(L)' 'MQTLKIHHLEAVINAWRTRKPVNETTCSICREVRHLADVYGQMIYDRVEEIPMSQLTAEQAMALQLPL' A
#
# COMPACT_ATOMS: atom_id res chain seq x y z
N MET A 1 18.31 9.33 -0.82
CA MET A 1 17.52 8.08 -0.92
C MET A 1 16.05 8.46 -0.79
N GLN A 2 15.18 7.95 -1.66
CA GLN A 2 13.74 8.27 -1.60
C GLN A 2 13.07 7.41 -0.53
N THR A 3 12.28 8.03 0.35
CA THR A 3 11.54 7.34 1.42
C THR A 3 10.04 7.34 1.11
N LEU A 4 9.36 6.28 1.55
CA LEU A 4 7.91 6.16 1.58
C LEU A 4 7.44 6.41 3.00
N LYS A 5 6.52 7.36 3.19
CA LYS A 5 5.87 7.62 4.47
C LYS A 5 4.57 6.85 4.61
N ILE A 6 4.23 6.41 5.82
CA ILE A 6 3.04 5.60 6.09
C ILE A 6 1.74 6.30 5.65
N HIS A 7 1.63 7.61 5.85
CA HIS A 7 0.45 8.39 5.44
C HIS A 7 0.28 8.46 3.91
N HIS A 8 1.37 8.40 3.14
CA HIS A 8 1.29 8.33 1.69
C HIS A 8 0.80 6.95 1.24
N LEU A 9 1.29 5.88 1.88
CA LEU A 9 0.84 4.52 1.66
C LEU A 9 -0.67 4.37 1.95
N GLU A 10 -1.16 4.94 3.05
CA GLU A 10 -2.59 4.98 3.41
C GLU A 10 -3.43 5.68 2.33
N ALA A 11 -2.96 6.82 1.83
CA ALA A 11 -3.66 7.55 0.77
C ALA A 11 -3.79 6.69 -0.50
N VAL A 12 -2.73 5.98 -0.90
CA VAL A 12 -2.74 5.13 -2.10
C VAL A 12 -3.64 3.91 -1.89
N ILE A 13 -3.60 3.28 -0.71
CA ILE A 13 -4.52 2.20 -0.34
C ILE A 13 -5.97 2.66 -0.47
N ASN A 14 -6.29 3.84 0.06
CA ASN A 14 -7.66 4.40 0.00
C ASN A 14 -8.07 4.72 -1.44
N ALA A 15 -7.17 5.26 -2.26
CA ALA A 15 -7.42 5.50 -3.68
C ALA A 15 -7.73 4.19 -4.44
N TRP A 16 -6.97 3.11 -4.16
CA TRP A 16 -7.27 1.79 -4.72
C TRP A 16 -8.62 1.24 -4.27
N ARG A 17 -8.96 1.36 -2.98
CA ARG A 17 -10.26 0.92 -2.46
C ARG A 17 -11.44 1.67 -3.09
N THR A 18 -11.28 2.95 -3.38
CA THR A 18 -12.30 3.74 -4.10
C THR A 18 -12.42 3.30 -5.57
N ARG A 19 -11.29 3.04 -6.24
CA ARG A 19 -11.26 2.67 -7.66
C ARG A 19 -11.70 1.22 -7.91
N LYS A 20 -11.36 0.32 -7.00
CA LYS A 20 -11.67 -1.11 -7.02
C LYS A 20 -12.28 -1.47 -5.67
N PRO A 21 -13.57 -1.17 -5.46
CA PRO A 21 -14.23 -1.50 -4.20
C PRO A 21 -14.20 -3.00 -3.95
N VAL A 22 -14.21 -3.35 -2.66
CA VAL A 22 -14.26 -4.75 -2.24
C VAL A 22 -15.50 -5.40 -2.84
N ASN A 23 -15.32 -6.58 -3.41
CA ASN A 23 -16.46 -7.40 -3.78
C ASN A 23 -17.09 -7.93 -2.49
N GLU A 24 -18.26 -7.41 -2.12
CA GLU A 24 -18.98 -7.76 -0.88
C GLU A 24 -19.34 -9.25 -0.79
N THR A 25 -19.42 -9.96 -1.92
CA THR A 25 -19.72 -11.40 -1.94
C THR A 25 -18.50 -12.25 -1.57
N THR A 26 -17.30 -11.79 -1.91
CA THR A 26 -16.05 -12.54 -1.66
C THR A 26 -15.17 -11.93 -0.57
N CYS A 27 -15.56 -10.77 -0.03
CA CYS A 27 -14.82 -9.96 0.93
C CYS A 27 -13.33 -9.78 0.55
N SER A 28 -13.03 -9.81 -0.75
CA SER A 28 -11.65 -9.84 -1.25
C SER A 28 -11.22 -8.45 -1.69
N ILE A 29 -10.08 -7.99 -1.17
CA ILE A 29 -9.39 -6.78 -1.63
C ILE A 29 -8.67 -7.04 -2.96
N CYS A 30 -8.46 -6.00 -3.76
CA CYS A 30 -7.68 -6.15 -5.00
C CYS A 30 -6.20 -6.44 -4.70
N ARG A 31 -5.51 -7.02 -5.68
CA ARG A 31 -4.10 -7.44 -5.55
C ARG A 31 -3.19 -6.28 -5.15
N GLU A 32 -3.44 -5.08 -5.65
CA GLU A 32 -2.65 -3.89 -5.34
C GLU A 32 -2.80 -3.48 -3.87
N VAL A 33 -4.04 -3.45 -3.34
CA VAL A 33 -4.27 -3.19 -1.92
C VAL A 33 -3.62 -4.26 -1.06
N ARG A 34 -3.65 -5.53 -1.49
CA ARG A 34 -3.01 -6.62 -0.73
C ARG A 34 -1.51 -6.38 -0.57
N HIS A 35 -0.81 -6.06 -1.67
CA HIS A 35 0.63 -5.80 -1.64
C HIS A 35 0.99 -4.59 -0.77
N LEU A 36 0.19 -3.52 -0.84
CA LEU A 36 0.39 -2.33 -0.02
C LEU A 36 0.06 -2.58 1.46
N ALA A 37 -0.93 -3.43 1.75
CA ALA A 37 -1.30 -3.80 3.11
C ALA A 37 -0.19 -4.59 3.83
N ASP A 38 0.57 -5.42 3.11
CA ASP A 38 1.71 -6.13 3.68
C ASP A 38 2.81 -5.14 4.12
N VAL A 39 3.11 -4.10 3.31
CA VAL A 39 4.04 -3.02 3.68
C VAL A 39 3.52 -2.23 4.88
N TYR A 40 2.25 -1.82 4.84
CA TYR A 40 1.63 -1.05 5.91
C TYR A 40 1.65 -1.81 7.24
N GLY A 41 1.29 -3.10 7.21
CA GLY A 41 1.33 -3.96 8.39
C GLY A 41 2.73 -4.07 8.99
N GLN A 42 3.76 -4.19 8.14
CA GLN A 42 5.14 -4.23 8.59
C GLN A 42 5.57 -2.91 9.24
N MET A 43 5.21 -1.76 8.65
CA MET A 43 5.51 -0.44 9.23
C MET A 43 4.89 -0.25 10.62
N ILE A 44 3.63 -0.70 10.79
CA ILE A 44 2.94 -0.67 12.09
C ILE A 44 3.63 -1.60 13.10
N TYR A 45 3.98 -2.82 12.68
CA TYR A 45 4.64 -3.80 13.54
C TYR A 45 6.01 -3.29 14.04
N ASP A 46 6.82 -2.75 13.13
CA ASP A 46 8.15 -2.21 13.43
C ASP A 46 8.10 -0.82 14.09
N ARG A 47 6.93 -0.19 14.15
CA ARG A 47 6.69 1.17 14.65
C ARG A 47 7.53 2.23 13.92
N VAL A 48 7.60 2.13 12.59
CA VAL A 48 8.30 3.08 11.73
C VAL A 48 7.31 3.89 10.90
N GLU A 49 7.55 5.20 10.78
CA GLU A 49 6.69 6.08 9.98
C GLU A 49 7.16 6.23 8.53
N GLU A 50 8.40 5.85 8.25
CA GLU A 50 8.99 5.89 6.92
C GLU A 50 9.94 4.72 6.67
N ILE A 51 9.96 4.24 5.43
CA ILE A 51 10.89 3.23 4.96
C ILE A 51 11.60 3.68 3.67
N PRO A 52 12.84 3.25 3.41
CA PRO A 52 13.46 3.44 2.11
C PRO A 52 12.66 2.75 1.00
N MET A 53 12.41 3.42 -0.13
CA MET A 53 11.71 2.80 -1.27
C MET A 53 12.46 1.58 -1.84
N SER A 54 13.77 1.46 -1.57
CA SER A 54 14.57 0.29 -1.93
C SER A 54 14.19 -0.99 -1.17
N GLN A 55 13.40 -0.90 -0.10
CA GLN A 55 12.89 -2.07 0.62
C GLN A 55 11.64 -2.67 -0.03
N LEU A 56 11.03 -1.96 -1.00
CA LEU A 56 9.83 -2.42 -1.67
C LEU A 56 10.17 -3.45 -2.75
N THR A 57 9.29 -4.44 -2.90
CA THR A 57 9.32 -5.29 -4.10
C THR A 57 8.89 -4.50 -5.33
N ALA A 58 9.16 -5.04 -6.52
CA ALA A 58 8.71 -4.44 -7.78
C ALA A 58 7.19 -4.26 -7.81
N GLU A 59 6.42 -5.23 -7.32
CA GLU A 59 4.96 -5.18 -7.28
C GLU A 59 4.44 -4.10 -6.32
N GLN A 60 5.07 -3.96 -5.15
CA GLN A 60 4.73 -2.92 -4.18
C GLN A 60 5.05 -1.52 -4.74
N ALA A 61 6.22 -1.37 -5.36
CA ALA A 61 6.61 -0.13 -6.02
C ALA A 61 5.67 0.22 -7.18
N MET A 62 5.24 -0.75 -7.98
CA MET A 62 4.24 -0.53 -9.04
C MET A 62 2.87 -0.15 -8.47
N ALA A 63 2.42 -0.80 -7.38
CA ALA A 63 1.14 -0.48 -6.74
C ALA A 63 1.10 0.95 -6.17
N LEU A 64 2.26 1.52 -5.83
CA LEU A 64 2.40 2.91 -5.38
C LEU A 64 2.29 3.95 -6.49
N GLN A 65 2.45 3.59 -7.76
CA GLN A 65 2.42 4.55 -8.87
C GLN A 65 1.03 5.08 -9.21
N LEU A 66 0.00 4.69 -8.44
CA LEU A 66 -1.34 5.21 -8.63
C LEU A 66 -1.34 6.72 -8.33
N PRO A 67 -1.81 7.59 -9.27
CA PRO A 67 -1.97 9.00 -8.98
C PRO A 67 -3.06 9.19 -7.92
N LEU A 68 -2.74 9.94 -6.87
CA LEU A 68 -3.65 10.37 -5.80
C LEU A 68 -4.54 11.52 -6.28
#